data_AF-A0A060BSN6-F1
#
_entry.id   AF-A0A060BSN6-F1
#
_cell.length_a   1.000
_cell.length_b   1.000
_cell.length_c   1.000
_cell.angle_alpha   90.00
_cell.angle_beta   90.00
_cell.angle_gamma   90.00
#
_symmetry.space_group_name_H-M   'P 1'
#
loop_
_entity.id
_entity.type
_entity.pdbx_description
1 polymer ?
#
loop_
_entity_poly.entity_id
_entity_poly.type
_entity_poly.pdbx_seq_one_letter_code
_entity_poly.pdbx_strand_id
1 'polypeptide(L)'
;PGCDTANIWNGFPGQPYTEDTDSHALPLDGARLPATVQDKELRGGFRYATLFLDGPGWVDVDGVSVDFTAAPKQRNLAAYKGRFLSSDNLLNKIWYAGAYTVQINTDAADTAKGWPYVKGEGDHADAPVPHADPSKDVIYDGGKRDRIIWQGDLAVQGPVAYLSTHDVDAVENSLSSLAAQQLP
;
A
#
# COMPACT_ATOMS: atom_id res chain seq x y z
N PRO A 1 -4.11 -21.24 1.23
CA PRO A 1 -3.54 -19.87 1.35
C PRO A 1 -2.43 -19.73 0.30
N GLY A 2 -2.85 -19.63 -0.96
CA GLY A 2 -1.93 -19.33 -2.04
C GLY A 2 -1.56 -17.86 -1.92
N CYS A 3 -0.31 -17.54 -2.18
CA CYS A 3 0.06 -16.18 -2.52
C CYS A 3 -0.86 -15.72 -3.66
N ASP A 4 -1.82 -14.83 -3.39
CA ASP A 4 -2.66 -14.28 -4.47
C ASP A 4 -1.72 -13.58 -5.45
N THR A 5 -1.67 -14.11 -6.67
CA THR A 5 -0.90 -13.54 -7.75
C THR A 5 -1.46 -12.16 -8.05
N ALA A 6 -0.59 -11.16 -8.20
CA ALA A 6 -0.98 -9.86 -8.71
C ALA A 6 -1.57 -10.07 -10.12
N ASN A 7 -2.89 -10.08 -10.21
CA ASN A 7 -3.58 -10.34 -11.46
C ASN A 7 -3.89 -8.99 -12.09
N ILE A 8 -2.94 -8.52 -12.92
CA ILE A 8 -3.16 -7.31 -13.71
C ILE A 8 -3.88 -7.74 -14.98
N TRP A 9 -5.05 -7.15 -15.24
CA TRP A 9 -5.62 -7.19 -16.58
C TRP A 9 -4.67 -6.46 -17.53
N ASN A 10 -3.95 -7.23 -18.36
CA ASN A 10 -2.90 -6.71 -19.23
C ASN A 10 -3.44 -6.15 -20.56
N GLY A 11 -4.76 -6.11 -20.73
CA GLY A 11 -5.42 -5.58 -21.92
C GLY A 11 -5.24 -6.40 -23.19
N PHE A 12 -4.72 -7.63 -23.11
CA PHE A 12 -4.58 -8.49 -24.28
C PHE A 12 -5.80 -9.40 -24.46
N PRO A 13 -6.56 -9.27 -25.57
CA PRO A 13 -7.61 -10.23 -25.88
C PRO A 13 -7.01 -11.64 -26.05
N GLY A 14 -7.57 -12.62 -25.33
CA GLY A 14 -7.24 -14.05 -25.50
C GLY A 14 -6.44 -14.71 -24.37
N GLN A 15 -6.09 -13.99 -23.30
CA GLN A 15 -5.51 -14.58 -22.08
C GLN A 15 -6.34 -14.15 -20.87
N PRO A 16 -7.41 -14.90 -20.51
CA PRO A 16 -8.14 -14.63 -19.28
C PRO A 16 -7.21 -14.93 -18.10
N TYR A 17 -6.75 -13.89 -17.41
CA TYR A 17 -6.37 -14.06 -16.01
C TYR A 17 -7.62 -14.50 -15.25
N THR A 18 -7.44 -15.43 -14.32
CA THR A 18 -8.56 -16.13 -13.69
C THR A 18 -9.44 -15.19 -12.87
N GLU A 19 -8.90 -14.10 -12.32
CA GLU A 19 -9.61 -13.11 -11.50
C GLU A 19 -8.91 -11.73 -11.63
N ASP A 20 -9.64 -10.65 -11.91
CA ASP A 20 -9.14 -9.27 -11.93
C ASP A 20 -9.70 -8.53 -10.71
N THR A 21 -8.89 -8.43 -9.66
CA THR A 21 -9.23 -7.76 -8.40
C THR A 21 -8.55 -6.40 -8.26
N ASP A 22 -7.65 -6.07 -9.20
CA ASP A 22 -6.79 -4.90 -9.12
C ASP A 22 -7.23 -3.79 -10.07
N SER A 23 -8.10 -4.05 -11.06
CA SER A 23 -8.62 -3.03 -11.97
C SER A 23 -9.90 -2.40 -11.44
N HIS A 24 -10.05 -1.08 -11.62
CA HIS A 24 -11.26 -0.36 -11.24
C HIS A 24 -11.71 0.51 -12.40
N ALA A 25 -13.02 0.53 -12.61
CA ALA A 25 -13.64 1.44 -13.56
C ALA A 25 -13.74 2.84 -12.94
N LEU A 26 -13.33 3.85 -13.69
CA LEU A 26 -13.57 5.25 -13.35
C LEU A 26 -14.75 5.74 -14.20
N PRO A 27 -16.00 5.59 -13.73
CA PRO A 27 -17.17 5.93 -14.54
C PRO A 27 -17.18 7.43 -14.82
N LEU A 28 -17.31 7.78 -16.10
CA LEU A 28 -17.56 9.15 -16.55
C LEU A 28 -19.07 9.45 -16.66
N ASP A 29 -19.92 8.45 -16.45
CA ASP A 29 -21.37 8.57 -16.57
C ASP A 29 -21.92 9.64 -15.61
N GLY A 30 -22.65 10.59 -16.16
CA GLY A 30 -23.21 11.71 -15.40
C GLY A 30 -22.21 12.81 -15.03
N ALA A 31 -20.92 12.66 -15.33
CA ALA A 31 -19.95 13.73 -15.17
C ALA A 31 -20.20 14.83 -16.22
N ARG A 32 -20.08 16.10 -15.80
CA ARG A 32 -20.05 17.24 -16.72
C ARG A 32 -18.61 17.56 -17.06
N LEU A 33 -18.16 17.17 -18.25
CA LEU A 33 -16.78 17.34 -18.67
C LEU A 33 -16.46 18.81 -19.05
N PRO A 34 -15.22 19.29 -18.82
CA PRO A 34 -14.11 18.57 -18.18
C PRO A 34 -14.34 18.34 -16.68
N ALA A 35 -13.95 17.17 -16.18
CA ALA A 35 -14.12 16.79 -14.79
C ALA A 35 -12.88 16.05 -14.27
N THR A 36 -12.57 16.25 -12.99
CA THR A 36 -11.64 15.38 -12.25
C THR A 36 -12.42 14.22 -11.67
N VAL A 37 -12.01 13.00 -12.04
CA VAL A 37 -12.54 11.76 -11.45
C VAL A 37 -11.50 11.21 -10.48
N GLN A 38 -11.95 10.79 -9.30
CA GLN A 38 -11.10 10.24 -8.26
C GLN A 38 -11.50 8.79 -8.02
N ASP A 39 -10.52 7.89 -8.10
CA ASP A 39 -10.68 6.53 -7.58
C ASP A 39 -10.90 6.61 -6.06
N LYS A 40 -11.99 6.02 -5.57
CA LYS A 40 -12.31 6.01 -4.14
C LYS A 40 -11.68 4.84 -3.41
N GLU A 41 -11.09 3.90 -4.15
CA GLU A 41 -10.48 2.71 -3.60
C GLU A 41 -8.97 2.90 -3.43
N LEU A 42 -8.44 2.42 -2.31
CA LEU A 42 -7.01 2.45 -2.04
C LEU A 42 -6.31 1.42 -2.93
N ARG A 43 -5.55 1.88 -3.92
CA ARG A 43 -4.85 1.03 -4.91
C ARG A 43 -3.58 0.36 -4.39
N GLY A 44 -3.14 0.76 -3.20
CA GLY A 44 -1.87 0.34 -2.62
C GLY A 44 -0.66 0.81 -3.42
N GLY A 45 0.51 0.20 -3.16
CA GLY A 45 1.78 0.60 -3.76
C GLY A 45 1.91 0.24 -5.24
N PHE A 46 2.14 1.24 -6.10
CA PHE A 46 2.46 1.04 -7.52
C PHE A 46 3.50 2.05 -8.03
N ARG A 47 4.13 1.72 -9.17
CA ARG A 47 5.03 2.61 -9.92
C ARG A 47 4.49 2.97 -11.31
N TYR A 48 3.70 2.09 -11.89
CA TYR A 48 3.12 2.24 -13.22
C TYR A 48 1.61 2.11 -13.10
N ALA A 49 0.88 2.98 -13.78
CA ALA A 49 -0.58 2.93 -13.90
C ALA A 49 -0.94 2.83 -15.38
N THR A 50 -1.85 1.93 -15.72
CA THR A 50 -2.35 1.74 -17.08
C THR A 50 -3.76 2.29 -17.16
N LEU A 51 -4.01 3.17 -18.13
CA LEU A 51 -5.35 3.66 -18.47
C LEU A 51 -5.76 3.09 -19.81
N PHE A 52 -6.98 2.57 -19.90
CA PHE A 52 -7.55 2.04 -21.14
C PHE A 52 -9.03 2.40 -21.22
N LEU A 53 -9.56 2.46 -22.44
CA LEU A 53 -10.99 2.59 -22.69
C LEU A 53 -11.60 1.19 -22.76
N ASP A 54 -12.76 1.01 -22.13
CA ASP A 54 -13.55 -0.23 -22.15
C ASP A 54 -14.43 -0.35 -23.41
N GLY A 55 -14.41 0.67 -24.28
CA GLY A 55 -15.11 0.69 -25.55
C GLY A 55 -14.47 1.64 -26.58
N PRO A 56 -14.99 1.68 -27.83
CA PRO A 56 -14.50 2.57 -28.86
C PRO A 56 -14.68 4.04 -28.47
N GLY A 57 -13.66 4.87 -28.69
CA GLY A 57 -13.74 6.29 -28.44
C GLY A 57 -12.37 6.92 -28.20
N TRP A 58 -12.40 8.12 -27.66
CA TRP A 58 -11.22 8.84 -27.21
C TRP A 58 -11.55 9.62 -25.92
N VAL A 59 -10.53 9.88 -25.12
CA VAL A 59 -10.58 10.77 -23.96
C VAL A 59 -9.34 11.64 -24.00
N ASP A 60 -9.50 12.94 -23.71
CA ASP A 60 -8.37 13.84 -23.46
C ASP A 60 -8.07 13.84 -21.96
N VAL A 61 -6.83 13.50 -21.59
CA VAL A 61 -6.35 13.51 -20.20
C VAL A 61 -5.40 14.68 -20.03
N ASP A 62 -5.80 15.68 -19.25
CA ASP A 62 -5.00 16.87 -18.97
C ASP A 62 -3.98 16.66 -17.84
N GLY A 63 -4.28 15.75 -16.91
CA GLY A 63 -3.42 15.43 -15.78
C GLY A 63 -3.80 14.13 -15.07
N VAL A 64 -2.79 13.54 -14.42
CA VAL A 64 -2.95 12.41 -13.50
C VAL A 64 -2.15 12.74 -12.25
N SER A 65 -2.78 12.56 -11.09
CA SER A 65 -2.14 12.72 -9.80
C SER A 65 -2.37 11.47 -8.96
N VAL A 66 -1.42 11.18 -8.07
CA VAL A 66 -1.53 10.12 -7.05
C VAL A 66 -1.72 10.80 -5.71
N ASP A 67 -2.74 10.38 -4.97
CA ASP A 67 -2.84 10.67 -3.55
C ASP A 67 -1.91 9.70 -2.80
N PHE A 68 -0.79 10.21 -2.30
CA PHE A 68 0.22 9.39 -1.63
C PHE A 68 -0.16 9.24 -0.15
N THR A 69 -0.67 8.07 0.22
CA THR A 69 -1.22 7.83 1.56
C THR A 69 -0.24 7.24 2.56
N ALA A 70 0.88 6.68 2.10
CA ALA A 70 1.80 5.97 2.99
C ALA A 70 2.45 6.89 4.03
N ALA A 71 2.64 6.35 5.22
CA ALA A 71 3.16 6.99 6.43
C ALA A 71 2.46 8.33 6.76
N PRO A 72 1.12 8.35 6.91
CA PRO A 72 0.35 9.59 7.03
C PRO A 72 0.68 10.40 8.29
N LYS A 73 1.30 9.81 9.32
CA LYS A 73 1.77 10.57 10.51
C LYS A 73 3.13 11.23 10.31
N GLN A 74 3.85 10.92 9.23
CA GLN A 74 5.13 11.55 8.91
C GLN A 74 4.92 12.84 8.11
N ARG A 75 4.93 13.99 8.80
CA ARG A 75 4.71 15.32 8.18
C ARG A 75 5.63 15.67 7.00
N ASN A 76 6.84 15.12 6.98
CA ASN A 76 7.77 15.27 5.87
C ASN A 76 8.42 13.92 5.59
N LEU A 77 7.96 13.25 4.55
CA LEU A 77 8.43 11.93 4.15
C LEU A 77 9.92 11.89 3.81
N ALA A 78 10.53 13.01 3.41
CA ALA A 78 11.97 13.08 3.12
C ALA A 78 12.83 13.36 4.37
N ALA A 79 12.23 13.64 5.53
CA ALA A 79 12.93 14.04 6.75
C ALA A 79 13.37 12.83 7.59
N TYR A 80 14.09 11.88 6.97
CA TYR A 80 14.64 10.72 7.67
C TYR A 80 15.53 11.18 8.83
N LYS A 81 15.35 10.54 9.99
CA LYS A 81 16.12 10.82 11.20
C LYS A 81 17.51 10.20 11.14
N GLY A 82 17.59 8.98 10.61
CA GLY A 82 18.85 8.34 10.27
C GLY A 82 19.31 8.65 8.86
N ARG A 83 20.63 8.59 8.65
CA ARG A 83 21.27 8.79 7.35
C ARG A 83 22.44 7.84 7.23
N PHE A 84 22.67 7.35 6.01
CA PHE A 84 23.80 6.50 5.69
C PHE A 84 24.51 7.04 4.46
N LEU A 85 25.84 7.13 4.55
CA LEU A 85 26.68 7.49 3.43
C LEU A 85 27.99 6.71 3.52
N SER A 86 28.36 6.09 2.41
CA SER A 86 29.60 5.36 2.21
C SER A 86 30.25 5.74 0.88
N SER A 87 31.48 5.29 0.67
CA SER A 87 32.19 5.42 -0.61
C SER A 87 31.59 4.55 -1.73
N ASP A 88 30.71 3.61 -1.40
CA ASP A 88 30.03 2.75 -2.37
C ASP A 88 28.61 3.26 -2.64
N ASN A 89 28.39 3.72 -3.87
CA ASN A 89 27.10 4.22 -4.32
C ASN A 89 25.99 3.17 -4.30
N LEU A 90 26.31 1.89 -4.52
CA LEU A 90 25.33 0.81 -4.47
C LEU A 90 24.84 0.61 -3.03
N LEU A 91 25.74 0.60 -2.05
CA LEU A 91 25.37 0.48 -0.64
C LEU A 91 24.49 1.66 -0.18
N ASN A 92 24.81 2.88 -0.64
CA ASN A 92 23.98 4.05 -0.36
C ASN A 92 22.55 3.84 -0.89
N LYS A 93 22.41 3.39 -2.14
CA LYS A 93 21.09 3.11 -2.75
C LYS A 93 20.33 2.01 -2.01
N ILE A 94 21.01 0.93 -1.62
CA ILE A 94 20.38 -0.18 -0.89
C ILE A 94 19.80 0.32 0.44
N TRP A 95 20.55 1.15 1.18
CA TRP A 95 20.08 1.68 2.45
C TRP A 95 18.81 2.53 2.29
N TYR A 96 18.81 3.48 1.36
CA TYR A 96 17.65 4.34 1.11
C TYR A 96 16.47 3.58 0.49
N ALA A 97 16.73 2.57 -0.33
CA ALA A 97 15.68 1.70 -0.86
C ALA A 97 15.01 0.90 0.27
N GLY A 98 15.78 0.31 1.19
CA GLY A 98 15.22 -0.43 2.33
C GLY A 98 14.40 0.45 3.27
N ALA A 99 14.90 1.66 3.57
CA ALA A 99 14.16 2.64 4.36
C ALA A 99 12.85 3.07 3.66
N TYR A 100 12.91 3.34 2.35
CA TYR A 100 11.72 3.68 1.57
C TYR A 100 10.72 2.51 1.51
N THR A 101 11.19 1.26 1.41
CA THR A 101 10.33 0.06 1.45
C THR A 101 9.52 -0.01 2.74
N VAL A 102 10.13 0.23 3.90
CA VAL A 102 9.38 0.23 5.17
C VAL A 102 8.44 1.43 5.26
N GLN A 103 8.85 2.58 4.74
CA GLN A 103 7.99 3.78 4.69
C GLN A 103 6.73 3.56 3.84
N ILE A 104 6.83 2.91 2.67
CA ILE A 104 5.64 2.58 1.84
C ILE A 104 4.76 1.47 2.43
N ASN A 105 5.31 0.67 3.34
CA ASN A 105 4.57 -0.34 4.10
C ASN A 105 3.92 0.21 5.38
N THR A 106 4.25 1.45 5.76
CA THR A 106 3.67 2.12 6.94
C THR A 106 2.41 2.86 6.50
N ASP A 107 1.28 2.67 7.17
CA ASP A 107 0.03 3.36 6.83
C ASP A 107 -0.94 3.37 8.02
N ALA A 108 -2.10 4.00 7.86
CA ALA A 108 -3.14 4.07 8.87
C ALA A 108 -3.70 2.68 9.24
N ALA A 109 -4.03 2.50 10.52
CA ALA A 109 -4.49 1.22 11.08
C ALA A 109 -5.90 0.80 10.62
N ASP A 110 -6.61 1.60 9.83
CA ASP A 110 -7.93 1.32 9.25
C ASP A 110 -7.86 1.00 7.74
N THR A 111 -6.66 0.71 7.24
CA THR A 111 -6.41 0.38 5.83
C THR A 111 -5.89 -1.05 5.63
N ALA A 112 -6.24 -1.96 6.55
CA ALA A 112 -5.87 -3.35 6.45
C ALA A 112 -6.80 -4.10 5.49
N LYS A 113 -6.34 -5.26 5.02
CA LYS A 113 -7.23 -6.22 4.35
C LYS A 113 -8.16 -6.89 5.37
N GLY A 114 -9.43 -7.05 4.99
CA GLY A 114 -10.43 -7.73 5.80
C GLY A 114 -10.06 -9.19 6.10
N TRP A 115 -10.37 -9.66 7.31
CA TRP A 115 -10.22 -11.07 7.71
C TRP A 115 -11.40 -11.55 8.56
N PRO A 116 -11.93 -12.78 8.36
CA PRO A 116 -11.50 -13.79 7.40
C PRO A 116 -11.86 -13.45 5.95
N TYR A 117 -11.08 -13.96 5.00
CA TYR A 117 -11.36 -13.80 3.57
C TYR A 117 -12.73 -14.39 3.18
N VAL A 118 -13.54 -13.60 2.49
CA VAL A 118 -14.81 -14.05 1.89
C VAL A 118 -14.56 -14.39 0.43
N LYS A 119 -14.86 -15.64 0.05
CA LYS A 119 -14.67 -16.08 -1.33
C LYS A 119 -15.46 -15.20 -2.31
N GLY A 120 -14.74 -14.58 -3.25
CA GLY A 120 -15.31 -13.73 -4.30
C GLY A 120 -15.44 -12.27 -3.91
N GLU A 121 -14.92 -11.86 -2.76
CA GLU A 121 -14.73 -10.44 -2.45
C GLU A 121 -13.59 -9.86 -3.31
N GLY A 122 -13.72 -8.58 -3.69
CA GLY A 122 -12.63 -7.85 -4.35
C GLY A 122 -11.50 -7.53 -3.38
N ASP A 123 -10.33 -7.12 -3.87
CA ASP A 123 -9.24 -6.68 -3.00
C ASP A 123 -9.60 -5.31 -2.43
N HIS A 124 -9.75 -5.23 -1.10
CA HIS A 124 -10.09 -3.99 -0.40
C HIS A 124 -9.22 -3.82 0.83
N ALA A 125 -8.94 -2.57 1.16
CA ALA A 125 -8.02 -2.15 2.22
C ALA A 125 -8.67 -1.08 3.09
N ASP A 126 -9.80 -1.43 3.71
CA ASP A 126 -10.67 -0.57 4.51
C ASP A 126 -11.06 -1.20 5.87
N ALA A 127 -10.33 -2.23 6.30
CA ALA A 127 -10.55 -2.89 7.57
C ALA A 127 -9.65 -2.32 8.69
N PRO A 128 -10.17 -2.22 9.94
CA PRO A 128 -9.34 -1.92 11.09
C PRO A 128 -8.43 -3.10 11.45
N VAL A 129 -7.16 -2.82 11.72
CA VAL A 129 -6.25 -3.75 12.37
C VAL A 129 -6.76 -4.05 13.78
N PRO A 130 -6.97 -5.33 14.14
CA PRO A 130 -7.43 -5.70 15.48
C PRO A 130 -6.51 -5.16 16.57
N HIS A 131 -7.10 -4.50 17.58
CA HIS A 131 -6.41 -3.98 18.77
C HIS A 131 -5.34 -2.89 18.52
N ALA A 132 -5.17 -2.40 17.29
CA ALA A 132 -4.31 -1.25 17.03
C ALA A 132 -4.96 0.06 17.50
N ASP A 133 -4.14 1.02 17.93
CA ASP A 133 -4.56 2.39 18.16
C ASP A 133 -4.84 3.06 16.80
N PRO A 134 -6.09 3.47 16.49
CA PRO A 134 -6.43 4.07 15.20
C PRO A 134 -5.82 5.48 15.01
N SER A 135 -5.28 6.09 16.06
CA SER A 135 -4.62 7.39 15.97
C SER A 135 -3.17 7.31 15.51
N LYS A 136 -2.57 6.10 15.54
CA LYS A 136 -1.19 5.81 15.14
C LYS A 136 -1.14 5.01 13.84
N ASP A 137 0.00 5.08 13.15
CA ASP A 137 0.27 4.21 12.01
C ASP A 137 0.60 2.79 12.47
N VAL A 138 0.60 1.85 11.53
CA VAL A 138 1.09 0.48 11.67
C VAL A 138 2.02 0.16 10.51
N ILE A 139 2.78 -0.93 10.62
CA ILE A 139 3.67 -1.40 9.56
C ILE A 139 3.11 -2.71 9.02
N TYR A 140 2.63 -2.67 7.78
CA TYR A 140 2.14 -3.83 7.04
C TYR A 140 3.28 -4.64 6.41
N ASP A 141 2.98 -5.85 5.96
CA ASP A 141 3.90 -6.69 5.15
C ASP A 141 4.21 -6.07 3.78
N GLY A 142 3.21 -5.43 3.16
CA GLY A 142 3.33 -4.82 1.86
C GLY A 142 2.37 -3.67 1.63
N GLY A 143 2.86 -2.57 1.06
CA GLY A 143 2.05 -1.38 0.75
C GLY A 143 1.01 -1.60 -0.36
N LYS A 144 1.13 -2.65 -1.18
CA LYS A 144 0.11 -3.07 -2.15
C LYS A 144 -0.87 -4.09 -1.54
N ARG A 145 -0.32 -5.24 -1.12
CA ARG A 145 -0.99 -6.43 -0.56
C ARG A 145 0.04 -7.10 0.36
N ASP A 146 -0.31 -7.88 1.39
CA ASP A 146 -1.64 -8.18 1.95
C ASP A 146 -2.20 -7.08 2.86
N ARG A 147 -1.40 -6.05 3.16
CA ARG A 147 -1.78 -4.97 4.07
C ARG A 147 -2.24 -5.53 5.42
N ILE A 148 -1.46 -6.50 5.93
CA ILE A 148 -1.67 -7.09 7.24
C ILE A 148 -0.35 -7.02 8.02
N ILE A 149 -0.44 -6.89 9.34
CA ILE A 149 0.74 -6.93 10.20
C ILE A 149 1.19 -8.38 10.35
N TRP A 150 2.30 -8.73 9.70
CA TRP A 150 2.94 -10.04 9.85
C TRP A 150 4.10 -9.95 10.83
N GLN A 151 4.10 -10.79 11.88
CA GLN A 151 5.11 -10.75 12.93
C GLN A 151 6.53 -11.02 12.40
N GLY A 152 6.67 -11.93 11.43
CA GLY A 152 7.95 -12.26 10.79
C GLY A 152 8.54 -11.06 10.05
N ASP A 153 7.72 -10.39 9.26
CA ASP A 153 8.06 -9.18 8.52
C ASP A 153 8.39 -8.03 9.47
N LEU A 154 7.56 -7.81 10.50
CA LEU A 154 7.77 -6.75 11.49
C LEU A 154 9.10 -6.90 12.23
N ALA A 155 9.57 -8.13 12.49
CA ALA A 155 10.87 -8.37 13.11
C ALA A 155 12.05 -7.83 12.27
N VAL A 156 11.90 -7.77 10.94
CA VAL A 156 12.89 -7.21 10.01
C VAL A 156 12.66 -5.72 9.78
N GLN A 157 11.39 -5.29 9.67
CA GLN A 157 11.02 -3.91 9.41
C GLN A 157 11.27 -2.97 10.61
N GLY A 158 11.07 -3.44 11.85
CA GLY A 158 11.24 -2.65 13.06
C GLY A 158 12.63 -2.02 13.21
N PRO A 159 13.73 -2.78 13.10
CA PRO A 159 15.08 -2.21 13.10
C PRO A 159 15.34 -1.22 11.98
N VAL A 160 14.76 -1.45 10.79
CA VAL A 160 14.89 -0.52 9.64
C VAL A 160 14.17 0.80 9.95
N ALA A 161 12.93 0.75 10.46
CA ALA A 161 12.19 1.92 10.90
C ALA A 161 12.97 2.69 11.97
N TYR A 162 13.47 2.01 13.00
CA TYR A 162 14.27 2.61 14.08
C TYR A 162 15.51 3.36 13.55
N LEU A 163 16.24 2.75 12.61
CA LEU A 163 17.48 3.33 12.06
C LEU A 163 17.26 4.39 10.97
N SER A 164 16.07 4.50 10.37
CA SER A 164 15.82 5.38 9.23
C SER A 164 14.83 6.50 9.53
N THR A 165 13.54 6.21 9.62
CA THR A 165 12.47 7.18 9.89
C THR A 165 12.35 7.49 11.39
N HIS A 166 12.82 6.60 12.24
CA HIS A 166 12.57 6.57 13.70
C HIS A 166 11.06 6.54 14.01
N ASP A 167 10.28 5.85 13.17
CA ASP A 167 8.84 5.67 13.38
C ASP A 167 8.57 4.54 14.40
N VAL A 168 9.03 4.76 15.63
CA VAL A 168 8.90 3.80 16.72
C VAL A 168 7.46 3.66 17.21
N ASP A 169 6.63 4.67 16.98
CA ASP A 169 5.20 4.64 17.31
C ASP A 169 4.45 3.62 16.43
N ALA A 170 4.75 3.56 15.13
CA ALA A 170 4.17 2.55 14.24
C ALA A 170 4.63 1.13 14.59
N VAL A 171 5.90 0.97 14.99
CA VAL A 171 6.44 -0.32 15.46
C VAL A 171 5.74 -0.77 16.74
N GLU A 172 5.62 0.12 17.73
CA GLU A 172 4.94 -0.16 19.00
C GLU A 172 3.48 -0.55 18.77
N ASN A 173 2.74 0.24 17.96
CA ASN A 173 1.33 -0.02 17.66
C ASN A 173 1.14 -1.40 17.01
N SER A 174 2.04 -1.75 16.08
CA SER A 174 2.03 -3.05 15.41
C SER A 174 2.32 -4.21 16.38
N LEU A 175 3.30 -4.05 17.27
CA LEU A 175 3.63 -5.05 18.29
C LEU A 175 2.49 -5.21 19.32
N SER A 176 1.89 -4.12 19.77
CA SER A 176 0.76 -4.14 20.71
C SER A 176 -0.45 -4.84 20.12
N SER A 177 -0.77 -4.58 18.85
CA SER A 177 -1.83 -5.30 18.12
C SER A 177 -1.57 -6.81 18.09
N LEU A 178 -0.36 -7.24 17.73
CA LEU A 178 0.01 -8.66 17.69
C LEU A 178 -0.03 -9.31 19.08
N ALA A 179 0.51 -8.63 20.10
CA ALA A 179 0.55 -9.14 21.46
C ALA A 179 -0.86 -9.35 22.04
N ALA A 180 -1.80 -8.46 21.75
CA ALA A 180 -3.20 -8.57 22.18
C ALA A 180 -3.93 -9.78 21.56
N GLN A 181 -3.40 -10.35 20.47
CA GLN A 181 -3.98 -11.48 19.75
C GLN A 181 -3.32 -12.83 20.11
N GLN A 182 -2.33 -12.83 21.02
CA GLN A 182 -1.66 -14.06 21.42
C GLN A 182 -2.63 -15.01 22.14
N LEU A 183 -2.78 -16.22 21.61
CA LEU A 183 -3.59 -17.27 22.23
C LEU A 183 -2.89 -17.85 23.48
N PRO A 184 -3.64 -18.42 24.44
CA PRO A 184 -3.09 -19.09 25.62
C PRO A 184 -2.11 -20.22 25.32
#